data_AF-A0A348NKE3-F1
#
_entry.id   AF-A0A348NKE3-F1
#
_cell.length_a   1.000
_cell.length_b   1.000
_cell.length_c   1.000
_cell.angle_alpha   90.00
_cell.angle_beta   90.00
_cell.angle_gamma   90.00
#
_symmetry.space_group_name_H-M   'P 1'
#
loop_
_entity.id
_entity.type
_entity.pdbx_description
1 polymer ?
#
loop_
_entity_poly.entity_id
_entity_poly.type
_entity_poly.pdbx_seq_one_letter_code
_entity_poly.pdbx_strand_id
1 'polypeptide(L)'
;MTLQEQIIDGTLSAVSTLKPAKVAINAGFYALFAGAFYYLIGGAIDLFAILACVVGGLLYSLFRDVFTHRRIKAALAGHLAYVKAKHPQLELYVPMVEKLGRMILLKRAGLFFEDGELALEAFHQPAFAKQPKDSITVPCGVDFKILEATPEATVPLVVFRSELMKNNYRFHIVNDERVISRITAFMVAPEAAPMKEATAIEERNE
;
A
#
# COMPACT_ATOMS: atom_id res chain seq x y z
N MET A 1 13.10 -19.70 6.10
CA MET A 1 12.23 -18.65 5.54
C MET A 1 13.06 -17.89 4.53
N THR A 2 12.60 -17.82 3.28
CA THR A 2 13.34 -17.14 2.19
C THR A 2 13.22 -15.61 2.32
N LEU A 3 14.13 -14.85 1.69
CA LEU A 3 14.02 -13.38 1.67
C LEU A 3 12.68 -12.93 1.05
N GLN A 4 12.24 -13.61 -0.02
CA GLN A 4 10.96 -13.34 -0.65
C GLN A 4 9.77 -13.50 0.31
N GLU A 5 9.74 -14.58 1.11
CA GLU A 5 8.70 -14.80 2.12
C GLU A 5 8.71 -13.70 3.18
N GLN A 6 9.89 -13.28 3.64
CA GLN A 6 10.03 -12.23 4.66
C GLN A 6 9.47 -10.88 4.18
N ILE A 7 9.73 -10.52 2.93
CA ILE A 7 9.20 -9.29 2.34
C ILE A 7 7.67 -9.39 2.20
N ILE A 8 7.15 -10.49 1.67
CA ILE A 8 5.70 -10.66 1.48
C ILE A 8 4.95 -10.62 2.82
N ASP A 9 5.45 -11.34 3.83
CA ASP A 9 4.83 -11.36 5.15
C ASP A 9 4.96 -10.02 5.87
N GLY A 10 6.10 -9.35 5.74
CA GLY A 10 6.30 -7.99 6.22
C GLY A 10 5.31 -7.00 5.60
N THR A 11 5.10 -7.09 4.28
CA THR A 11 4.15 -6.25 3.57
C THR A 11 2.73 -6.56 4.03
N LEU A 12 2.37 -7.84 4.13
CA LEU A 12 1.03 -8.25 4.57
C LEU A 12 0.72 -7.75 5.98
N SER A 13 1.68 -7.84 6.89
CA SER A 13 1.59 -7.30 8.25
C SER A 13 1.41 -5.78 8.25
N ALA A 14 2.18 -5.05 7.43
CA ALA A 14 2.07 -3.61 7.32
C ALA A 14 0.69 -3.15 6.81
N VAL A 15 0.16 -3.79 5.76
CA VAL A 15 -1.11 -3.40 5.13
C VAL A 15 -2.32 -3.88 5.94
N SER A 16 -2.25 -5.06 6.57
CA SER A 16 -3.43 -5.75 7.11
C SER A 16 -3.23 -6.31 8.52
N THR A 17 -2.85 -5.46 9.46
CA THR A 17 -2.88 -5.81 10.87
C THR A 17 -4.33 -5.90 11.36
N LEU A 18 -4.74 -7.09 11.79
CA LEU A 18 -5.94 -7.31 12.59
C LEU A 18 -5.71 -6.67 13.97
N LYS A 19 -5.93 -5.35 14.07
CA LYS A 19 -5.79 -4.63 15.34
C LYS A 19 -7.09 -4.72 16.12
N PRO A 20 -7.15 -5.39 17.29
CA PRO A 20 -8.37 -5.53 18.08
C PRO A 20 -9.04 -4.18 18.39
N ALA A 21 -8.24 -3.15 18.69
CA ALA A 21 -8.73 -1.80 18.93
C ALA A 21 -9.47 -1.21 17.71
N LYS A 22 -8.96 -1.44 16.49
CA LYS A 22 -9.62 -0.98 15.26
C LYS A 22 -10.93 -1.72 15.03
N VAL A 23 -10.96 -3.03 15.31
CA VAL A 23 -12.18 -3.85 15.23
C VAL A 23 -13.23 -3.34 16.23
N ALA A 24 -12.83 -3.09 17.47
CA ALA A 24 -13.74 -2.59 18.51
C ALA A 24 -14.31 -1.20 18.17
N ILE A 25 -13.47 -0.27 17.69
CA ILE A 25 -13.92 1.07 17.29
C ILE A 25 -14.91 0.97 16.12
N ASN A 26 -14.57 0.21 15.07
CA ASN A 26 -15.45 0.03 13.91
C ASN A 26 -16.76 -0.65 14.31
N ALA A 27 -16.70 -1.68 15.16
CA ALA A 27 -17.88 -2.36 15.67
C ALA A 27 -18.80 -1.41 16.45
N GLY A 28 -18.23 -0.52 17.28
CA GLY A 28 -18.99 0.53 17.97
C GLY A 28 -19.70 1.47 17.00
N PHE A 29 -19.01 1.93 15.95
CA PHE A 29 -19.65 2.73 14.89
C PHE A 29 -20.78 1.97 14.20
N TYR A 30 -20.54 0.72 13.80
CA TYR A 30 -21.57 -0.09 13.14
C TYR A 30 -22.77 -0.36 14.04
N ALA A 31 -22.54 -0.64 15.32
CA ALA A 31 -23.60 -0.84 16.30
C ALA A 31 -24.42 0.45 16.49
N LEU A 32 -23.77 1.62 16.56
CA LEU A 32 -24.43 2.91 16.68
C LEU A 32 -25.28 3.24 15.45
N PHE A 33 -24.74 3.04 14.24
CA PHE A 33 -25.50 3.25 13.00
C PHE A 33 -26.66 2.27 12.85
N ALA A 34 -26.45 0.99 13.16
CA ALA A 34 -27.50 -0.02 13.10
C ALA A 34 -28.62 0.27 14.12
N GLY A 35 -28.26 0.66 15.34
CA GLY A 35 -29.22 1.04 16.38
C GLY A 35 -30.01 2.29 16.02
N ALA A 36 -29.34 3.32 15.49
CA ALA A 36 -30.00 4.54 15.01
C ALA A 36 -30.98 4.24 13.86
N PHE A 37 -30.57 3.41 12.90
CA PHE A 37 -31.44 2.98 11.80
C PHE A 37 -32.65 2.18 12.30
N TYR A 38 -32.42 1.23 13.21
CA TYR A 38 -33.48 0.43 13.83
C TYR A 38 -34.51 1.29 14.59
N TYR A 39 -34.06 2.33 15.30
CA TYR A 39 -34.94 3.29 15.94
C TYR A 39 -35.77 4.10 14.95
N LEU A 40 -35.15 4.57 13.85
CA LEU A 40 -35.84 5.37 12.83
C LEU A 40 -36.95 4.61 12.11
N ILE A 41 -36.82 3.28 11.96
CA ILE A 41 -37.87 2.44 11.35
C ILE A 41 -38.98 2.04 12.33
N GLY A 42 -39.03 2.63 13.52
CA GLY A 42 -40.06 2.40 14.53
C GLY A 42 -39.76 1.30 15.54
N GLY A 43 -38.51 0.81 15.60
CA GLY A 43 -38.09 -0.17 16.60
C GLY A 43 -37.89 0.44 17.99
N ALA A 44 -38.44 -0.20 19.02
CA ALA A 44 -38.12 0.15 20.41
C ALA A 44 -36.71 -0.35 20.76
N ILE A 45 -35.85 0.53 21.26
CA ILE A 45 -34.51 0.15 21.72
C ILE A 45 -34.63 -0.50 23.10
N ASP A 46 -34.75 -1.82 23.13
CA ASP A 46 -34.63 -2.62 24.33
C ASP A 46 -33.21 -3.22 24.46
N LEU A 47 -32.96 -3.91 25.58
CA LEU A 47 -31.66 -4.54 25.85
C LEU A 47 -31.28 -5.57 24.76
N PHE A 48 -32.26 -6.29 24.20
CA PHE A 48 -32.01 -7.29 23.17
C PHE A 48 -31.60 -6.63 21.84
N ALA A 49 -32.24 -5.53 21.46
CA ALA A 49 -31.89 -4.75 20.27
C ALA A 49 -30.48 -4.17 20.39
N ILE A 50 -30.11 -3.63 21.56
CA ILE A 50 -28.74 -3.13 21.81
C ILE A 50 -27.73 -4.27 21.66
N LEU A 51 -27.98 -5.41 22.30
CA LEU A 51 -27.09 -6.57 22.23
C LEU A 51 -26.93 -7.07 20.79
N ALA A 52 -28.04 -7.16 20.04
CA ALA A 52 -28.02 -7.55 18.64
C ALA A 52 -27.19 -6.57 17.77
N CYS A 53 -27.32 -5.26 17.99
CA CYS A 53 -26.53 -4.26 17.28
C CYS A 53 -25.03 -4.37 17.59
N VAL A 54 -24.67 -4.59 18.86
CA VAL A 54 -23.28 -4.74 19.29
C VAL A 54 -22.66 -6.01 18.72
N VAL A 55 -23.34 -7.16 18.86
CA VAL A 55 -22.86 -8.44 18.32
C VAL A 55 -22.79 -8.40 16.80
N GLY A 56 -23.81 -7.85 16.14
CA GLY A 56 -23.83 -7.67 14.69
C GLY A 56 -22.68 -6.77 14.21
N GLY A 57 -22.43 -5.64 14.89
CA GLY A 57 -21.33 -4.74 14.58
C GLY A 57 -19.95 -5.39 14.76
N LEU A 58 -19.76 -6.17 15.83
CA LEU A 58 -18.54 -6.94 16.07
C LEU A 58 -18.30 -7.99 14.99
N LEU A 59 -19.31 -8.82 14.70
CA LEU A 59 -19.23 -9.85 13.66
C LEU A 59 -18.93 -9.20 12.31
N TYR A 60 -19.67 -8.17 11.93
CA TYR A 60 -19.46 -7.48 10.65
C TYR A 60 -18.05 -6.88 10.55
N SER A 61 -17.58 -6.18 11.58
CA SER A 61 -16.23 -5.61 11.57
C SER A 61 -15.15 -6.69 11.48
N LEU A 62 -15.31 -7.80 12.19
CA LEU A 62 -14.37 -8.92 12.15
C LEU A 62 -14.36 -9.58 10.76
N PHE A 63 -15.53 -9.89 10.21
CA PHE A 63 -15.65 -10.48 8.87
C PHE A 63 -15.06 -9.58 7.80
N ARG A 64 -15.33 -8.26 7.86
CA ARG A 64 -14.79 -7.28 6.92
C ARG A 64 -13.26 -7.23 6.96
N ASP A 65 -12.67 -7.19 8.15
CA ASP A 65 -11.21 -7.11 8.30
C ASP A 65 -10.53 -8.45 7.88
N VAL A 66 -11.11 -9.60 8.22
CA VAL A 66 -10.63 -10.92 7.75
C VAL A 66 -10.72 -11.04 6.23
N PHE A 67 -11.83 -10.60 5.63
CA PHE A 67 -12.00 -10.60 4.18
C PHE A 67 -10.98 -9.70 3.50
N THR A 68 -10.73 -8.52 4.06
CA THR A 68 -9.72 -7.58 3.55
C THR A 68 -8.32 -8.18 3.61
N HIS A 69 -7.95 -8.80 4.74
CA HIS A 69 -6.67 -9.49 4.91
C HIS A 69 -6.49 -10.61 3.87
N ARG A 70 -7.49 -11.49 3.71
CA ARG A 70 -7.48 -12.57 2.70
C ARG A 70 -7.32 -12.03 1.29
N ARG A 71 -7.97 -10.90 0.96
CA ARG A 71 -7.87 -10.26 -0.35
C ARG A 71 -6.50 -9.69 -0.63
N ILE A 72 -5.90 -9.00 0.34
CA ILE A 72 -4.54 -8.46 0.20
C ILE A 72 -3.53 -9.60 0.02
N LYS A 73 -3.65 -10.66 0.83
CA LYS A 73 -2.83 -11.86 0.71
C LYS A 73 -2.96 -12.49 -0.69
N ALA A 74 -4.18 -12.63 -1.19
CA ALA A 74 -4.44 -13.16 -2.53
C ALA A 74 -3.87 -12.25 -3.63
N ALA A 75 -3.96 -10.93 -3.49
CA ALA A 75 -3.41 -9.97 -4.44
C ALA A 75 -1.87 -10.02 -4.47
N LEU A 76 -1.21 -10.05 -3.31
CA LEU A 76 0.25 -10.21 -3.21
C LEU A 76 0.75 -11.50 -3.87
N ALA A 77 0.07 -12.62 -3.57
CA ALA A 77 0.39 -13.90 -4.21
C ALA A 77 0.16 -13.86 -5.72
N GLY A 78 -0.91 -13.20 -6.16
CA GLY A 78 -1.21 -12.99 -7.58
C GLY A 78 -0.17 -12.14 -8.30
N HIS A 79 0.30 -11.06 -7.68
CA HIS A 79 1.39 -10.22 -8.22
C HIS A 79 2.67 -11.03 -8.35
N LEU A 80 3.11 -11.70 -7.28
CA LEU A 80 4.34 -12.50 -7.30
C LEU A 80 4.28 -13.61 -8.36
N ALA A 81 3.17 -14.34 -8.42
CA ALA A 81 3.00 -15.41 -9.41
C ALA A 81 3.01 -14.86 -10.83
N TYR A 82 2.39 -13.71 -11.07
CA TYR A 82 2.38 -13.05 -12.37
C TYR A 82 3.78 -12.58 -12.78
N VAL A 83 4.50 -11.88 -11.90
CA VAL A 83 5.89 -11.41 -12.16
C VAL A 83 6.81 -12.60 -12.43
N LYS A 84 6.72 -13.67 -11.63
CA LYS A 84 7.53 -14.88 -11.80
C LYS A 84 7.23 -15.62 -13.12
N ALA A 85 5.98 -15.56 -13.60
CA ALA A 85 5.62 -16.15 -14.88
C ALA A 85 6.11 -15.32 -16.07
N LYS A 86 6.11 -13.99 -15.94
CA LYS A 86 6.55 -13.05 -16.98
C LYS A 86 8.08 -12.95 -17.07
N HIS A 87 8.77 -13.06 -15.93
CA HIS A 87 10.23 -12.88 -15.78
C HIS A 87 10.83 -14.15 -15.15
N PRO A 88 11.20 -15.18 -15.96
CA PRO A 88 11.66 -16.47 -15.45
C PRO A 88 12.95 -16.39 -14.63
N GLN A 89 13.74 -15.33 -14.79
CA GLN A 89 15.00 -15.11 -14.10
C GLN A 89 14.84 -14.17 -12.89
N LEU A 90 13.60 -13.96 -12.44
CA LEU A 90 13.27 -13.17 -11.25
C LEU A 90 14.09 -13.60 -10.04
N GLU A 91 14.93 -12.70 -9.55
CA GLU A 91 15.68 -12.88 -8.30
C GLU A 91 14.82 -12.54 -7.08
N LEU A 92 14.11 -11.41 -7.17
CA LEU A 92 13.39 -10.84 -6.03
C LEU A 92 12.26 -9.94 -6.49
N TYR A 93 11.06 -10.13 -5.93
CA TYR A 93 9.92 -9.23 -6.08
C TYR A 93 9.68 -8.48 -4.77
N VAL A 94 9.55 -7.15 -4.86
CA VAL A 94 9.36 -6.25 -3.74
C VAL A 94 8.04 -5.49 -3.90
N PRO A 95 6.98 -5.89 -3.18
CA PRO A 95 5.70 -5.22 -3.27
C PRO A 95 5.78 -3.81 -2.71
N MET A 96 5.11 -2.88 -3.36
CA MET A 96 5.05 -1.50 -2.94
C MET A 96 3.73 -1.17 -2.25
N VAL A 97 3.80 -0.32 -1.24
CA VAL A 97 2.63 0.17 -0.52
C VAL A 97 2.57 1.70 -0.50
N GLU A 98 1.41 2.22 -0.17
CA GLU A 98 1.16 3.64 -0.03
C GLU A 98 0.49 3.92 1.31
N LYS A 99 1.06 4.86 2.05
CA LYS A 99 0.48 5.33 3.30
C LYS A 99 -0.39 6.56 3.04
N LEU A 100 -1.69 6.42 3.30
CA LEU A 100 -2.69 7.49 3.30
C LEU A 100 -3.14 7.76 4.74
N GLY A 101 -2.46 8.71 5.39
CA GLY A 101 -2.65 8.99 6.82
C GLY A 101 -2.32 7.78 7.70
N ARG A 102 -3.35 7.14 8.29
CA ARG A 102 -3.19 5.93 9.12
C ARG A 102 -3.39 4.63 8.35
N MET A 103 -3.82 4.70 7.09
CA MET A 103 -4.07 3.52 6.25
C MET A 103 -2.85 3.23 5.38
N ILE A 104 -2.49 1.96 5.26
CA ILE A 104 -1.44 1.48 4.35
C ILE A 104 -2.15 0.62 3.31
N LEU A 105 -1.98 0.96 2.04
CA LEU A 105 -2.63 0.31 0.90
C LEU A 105 -1.58 -0.35 0.01
N LEU A 106 -1.86 -1.56 -0.47
CA LEU A 106 -1.03 -2.20 -1.48
C LEU A 106 -1.17 -1.44 -2.81
N LYS A 107 -0.05 -0.98 -3.39
CA LYS A 107 -0.07 -0.36 -4.71
C LYS A 107 -0.25 -1.43 -5.78
N ARG A 108 -0.80 -1.03 -6.93
CA ARG A 108 -0.82 -1.85 -8.15
C ARG A 108 0.52 -1.71 -8.90
N ALA A 109 1.60 -1.76 -8.16
CA ALA A 109 2.95 -1.77 -8.67
C ALA A 109 3.86 -2.48 -7.68
N GLY A 110 4.95 -3.04 -8.17
CA GLY A 110 6.03 -3.59 -7.36
C GLY A 110 7.36 -3.40 -8.06
N LEU A 111 8.45 -3.45 -7.29
CA LEU A 111 9.79 -3.51 -7.86
C LEU A 111 10.17 -4.97 -8.05
N PHE A 112 11.06 -5.24 -8.99
CA PHE A 112 11.69 -6.54 -9.09
C PHE A 112 13.14 -6.43 -9.55
N PHE A 113 13.90 -7.47 -9.24
CA PHE A 113 15.27 -7.66 -9.68
C PHE A 113 15.36 -8.85 -10.62
N GLU A 114 16.00 -8.64 -11.77
CA GLU A 114 16.29 -9.65 -12.77
C GLU A 114 17.66 -9.32 -13.38
N ASP A 115 18.56 -10.29 -13.46
CA ASP A 115 19.93 -10.13 -13.99
C ASP A 115 20.73 -8.96 -13.39
N GLY A 116 20.52 -8.71 -12.10
CA GLY A 116 21.15 -7.57 -11.41
C GLY A 116 20.62 -6.19 -11.82
N GLU A 117 19.55 -6.09 -12.60
CA GLU A 117 18.86 -4.84 -12.92
C GLU A 117 17.63 -4.64 -12.01
N LEU A 118 17.27 -3.38 -11.77
CA LEU A 118 16.08 -2.99 -11.02
C LEU A 118 15.03 -2.48 -11.99
N ALA A 119 13.80 -2.99 -11.89
CA ALA A 119 12.68 -2.51 -12.69
C ALA A 119 11.42 -2.36 -11.85
N LEU A 120 10.51 -1.49 -12.32
CA LEU A 120 9.17 -1.31 -11.78
C LEU A 120 8.16 -2.03 -12.67
N GLU A 121 7.31 -2.85 -12.07
CA GLU A 121 6.19 -3.50 -12.73
C GLU A 121 4.89 -2.82 -12.29
N ALA A 122 4.19 -2.16 -13.22
CA ALA A 122 2.88 -1.55 -12.97
C ALA A 122 1.76 -2.49 -13.45
N PHE A 123 0.90 -2.93 -12.55
CA PHE A 123 -0.14 -3.92 -12.82
C PHE A 123 -1.46 -3.27 -13.23
N HIS A 124 -2.00 -3.68 -14.38
CA HIS A 124 -3.41 -3.43 -14.69
C HIS A 124 -4.25 -4.56 -14.07
N GLN A 125 -4.72 -4.29 -12.86
CA GLN A 125 -5.55 -5.22 -12.09
C GLN A 125 -6.91 -4.56 -11.80
N PRO A 126 -8.01 -5.04 -12.40
CA PRO A 126 -9.35 -4.56 -12.06
C PRO A 126 -9.61 -4.69 -10.56
N ALA A 127 -10.49 -3.84 -10.03
CA ALA A 127 -10.93 -3.97 -8.65
C ALA A 127 -11.43 -5.41 -8.41
N PHE A 128 -11.10 -5.99 -7.24
CA PHE A 128 -11.50 -7.34 -6.83
C PHE A 128 -10.87 -8.51 -7.61
N ALA A 129 -10.10 -8.29 -8.68
CA ALA A 129 -9.39 -9.37 -9.38
C ALA A 129 -8.26 -9.95 -8.52
N LYS A 130 -8.03 -11.27 -8.57
CA LYS A 130 -6.93 -11.92 -7.84
C LYS A 130 -5.58 -11.77 -8.54
N GLN A 131 -5.59 -11.75 -9.86
CA GLN A 131 -4.39 -11.65 -10.70
C GLN A 131 -4.45 -10.40 -11.59
N PRO A 132 -3.30 -9.82 -11.94
CA PRO A 132 -3.21 -8.83 -13.01
C PRO A 132 -3.68 -9.42 -14.34
N LYS A 133 -4.27 -8.58 -15.21
CA LYS A 133 -4.58 -8.96 -16.60
C LYS A 133 -3.36 -8.77 -17.50
N ASP A 134 -2.71 -7.63 -17.30
CA ASP A 134 -1.56 -7.15 -18.05
C ASP A 134 -0.76 -6.19 -17.16
N SER A 135 0.40 -5.78 -17.65
CA SER A 135 1.32 -4.94 -16.89
C SER A 135 2.36 -4.27 -17.78
N ILE A 136 2.87 -3.14 -17.30
CA ILE A 136 3.94 -2.37 -17.95
C ILE A 136 5.19 -2.50 -17.09
N THR A 137 6.31 -2.85 -17.73
CA THR A 137 7.63 -2.93 -17.10
C THR A 137 8.41 -1.68 -17.45
N VAL A 138 8.98 -1.01 -16.45
CA VAL A 138 9.79 0.19 -16.61
C VAL A 138 11.13 -0.02 -15.90
N PRO A 139 12.23 -0.22 -16.64
CA PRO A 139 13.56 -0.33 -16.05
C PRO A 139 13.94 0.94 -15.29
N CYS A 140 14.70 0.79 -14.19
CA CYS A 140 15.31 1.92 -13.49
C CYS A 140 16.34 2.58 -14.41
N GLY A 141 16.21 3.88 -14.65
CA GLY A 141 16.98 4.60 -15.65
C GLY A 141 16.34 5.93 -16.01
N VAL A 142 16.01 6.14 -17.29
CA VAL A 142 15.51 7.43 -17.78
C VAL A 142 14.08 7.71 -17.28
N ASP A 143 13.18 6.74 -17.45
CA ASP A 143 11.76 6.91 -17.17
C ASP A 143 11.37 6.55 -15.73
N PHE A 144 12.21 5.83 -15.00
CA PHE A 144 12.00 5.52 -13.59
C PHE A 144 13.29 5.74 -12.80
N LYS A 145 13.29 6.69 -11.86
CA LYS A 145 14.48 7.02 -11.05
C LYS A 145 14.15 6.99 -9.59
N ILE A 146 15.02 6.42 -8.77
CA ILE A 146 14.90 6.49 -7.31
C ILE A 146 15.80 7.63 -6.83
N LEU A 147 15.20 8.59 -6.13
CA LEU A 147 15.84 9.85 -5.75
C LEU A 147 16.25 9.85 -4.27
N GLU A 148 15.34 9.41 -3.40
CA GLU A 148 15.54 9.46 -1.95
C GLU A 148 14.91 8.24 -1.28
N ALA A 149 15.55 7.73 -0.23
CA ALA A 149 15.02 6.70 0.65
C ALA A 149 15.08 7.19 2.10
N THR A 150 13.93 7.32 2.75
CA THR A 150 13.83 7.85 4.11
C THR A 150 13.09 6.85 5.01
N PRO A 151 13.70 6.36 6.10
CA PRO A 151 13.01 5.52 7.07
C PRO A 151 11.82 6.24 7.71
N GLU A 152 10.72 5.53 7.89
CA GLU A 152 9.53 6.10 8.53
C GLU A 152 9.57 5.87 10.04
N ALA A 153 9.39 6.93 10.83
CA ALA A 153 9.56 6.86 12.30
C ALA A 153 8.45 6.05 13.02
N THR A 154 7.27 5.92 12.42
CA THR A 154 6.06 5.39 13.10
C THR A 154 5.68 3.98 12.70
N VAL A 155 6.22 3.48 11.59
CA VAL A 155 5.90 2.17 11.02
C VAL A 155 7.17 1.58 10.41
N PRO A 156 7.32 0.25 10.36
CA PRO A 156 8.52 -0.41 9.83
C PRO A 156 8.54 -0.37 8.29
N LEU A 157 8.49 0.83 7.72
CA LEU A 157 8.52 1.11 6.29
C LEU A 157 9.63 2.11 5.97
N VAL A 158 10.12 2.07 4.73
CA VAL A 158 10.96 3.12 4.14
C VAL A 158 10.18 3.78 3.03
N VAL A 159 10.16 5.11 3.06
CA VAL A 159 9.58 5.94 2.02
C VAL A 159 10.60 6.11 0.91
N PHE A 160 10.21 5.77 -0.31
CA PHE A 160 10.98 6.07 -1.50
C PHE A 160 10.32 7.22 -2.26
N ARG A 161 11.12 8.25 -2.54
CA ARG A 161 10.80 9.28 -3.53
C ARG A 161 11.47 8.90 -4.83
N SER A 162 10.67 8.90 -5.89
CA SER A 162 11.09 8.52 -7.22
C SER A 162 10.47 9.45 -8.27
N GLU A 163 11.00 9.39 -9.47
CA GLU A 163 10.41 9.98 -10.65
C GLU A 163 9.94 8.85 -11.57
N LEU A 164 8.71 8.93 -12.07
CA LEU A 164 8.17 8.03 -13.09
C LEU A 164 7.62 8.88 -14.23
N MET A 165 8.22 8.77 -15.43
CA MET A 165 7.87 9.58 -16.59
C MET A 165 7.82 11.08 -16.29
N LYS A 166 8.85 11.62 -15.63
CA LYS A 166 8.95 13.03 -15.18
C LYS A 166 7.94 13.47 -14.12
N ASN A 167 7.17 12.54 -13.56
CA ASN A 167 6.23 12.82 -12.48
C ASN A 167 6.77 12.31 -11.15
N ASN A 168 6.56 13.11 -10.10
CA ASN A 168 6.87 12.66 -8.74
C ASN A 168 6.04 11.43 -8.40
N TYR A 169 6.74 10.34 -8.12
CA TYR A 169 6.16 9.07 -7.74
C TYR A 169 6.68 8.68 -6.36
N ARG A 170 5.78 8.47 -5.41
CA ARG A 170 6.14 8.14 -4.03
C ARG A 170 5.57 6.80 -3.65
N PHE A 171 6.37 5.95 -3.01
CA PHE A 171 5.92 4.66 -2.51
C PHE A 171 6.66 4.27 -1.24
N HIS A 172 6.21 3.19 -0.61
CA HIS A 172 6.79 2.67 0.62
C HIS A 172 7.09 1.18 0.43
N ILE A 173 8.14 0.71 1.08
CA ILE A 173 8.52 -0.71 1.13
C ILE A 173 8.78 -1.06 2.60
N VAL A 174 8.65 -2.33 2.96
CA VAL A 174 9.03 -2.84 4.29
C VAL A 174 10.49 -2.50 4.60
N ASN A 175 10.78 -2.11 5.83
CA ASN A 175 12.14 -1.82 6.27
C ASN A 175 12.96 -3.12 6.45
N ASP A 176 13.52 -3.63 5.37
CA ASP A 176 14.50 -4.73 5.35
C ASP A 176 15.82 -4.22 4.76
N GLU A 177 16.89 -4.22 5.56
CA GLU A 177 18.18 -3.66 5.17
C GLU A 177 18.74 -4.27 3.89
N ARG A 178 18.57 -5.58 3.68
CA ARG A 178 19.11 -6.28 2.50
C ARG A 178 18.43 -5.80 1.21
N VAL A 179 17.13 -5.56 1.29
CA VAL A 179 16.33 -5.05 0.17
C VAL A 179 16.66 -3.58 -0.09
N ILE A 180 16.72 -2.78 0.98
CA ILE A 180 17.02 -1.35 0.90
C ILE A 180 18.41 -1.16 0.29
N SER A 181 19.44 -1.86 0.78
CA SER A 181 20.79 -1.77 0.24
C SER A 181 20.85 -2.08 -1.25
N ARG A 182 20.12 -3.11 -1.70
CA ARG A 182 20.00 -3.44 -3.13
C ARG A 182 19.34 -2.32 -3.92
N ILE A 183 18.24 -1.74 -3.43
CA ILE A 183 17.53 -0.64 -4.12
C ILE A 183 18.38 0.64 -4.14
N THR A 184 19.04 0.97 -3.03
CA THR A 184 19.84 2.20 -2.90
C THR A 184 21.05 2.22 -3.84
N ALA A 185 21.53 1.05 -4.29
CA ALA A 185 22.60 0.96 -5.29
C ALA A 185 22.18 1.53 -6.67
N PHE A 186 20.88 1.68 -6.93
CA PHE A 186 20.32 2.25 -8.17
C PHE A 186 19.86 3.70 -7.99
N MET A 187 20.09 4.30 -6.82
CA MET A 187 19.70 5.69 -6.60
C MET A 187 20.56 6.63 -7.42
N VAL A 188 19.90 7.57 -8.08
CA VAL A 188 20.58 8.65 -8.80
C VAL A 188 20.77 9.80 -7.83
N ALA A 189 21.96 10.38 -7.79
CA ALA A 189 22.17 11.62 -7.04
C ALA A 189 21.15 12.66 -7.49
N PRO A 190 20.48 13.37 -6.57
CA PRO A 190 19.53 14.41 -6.95
C PRO A 190 20.28 15.42 -7.82
N GLU A 191 19.90 15.50 -9.09
CA GLU A 191 20.37 16.54 -9.99
C GLU A 191 19.96 17.86 -9.32
N ALA A 192 20.95 18.69 -8.96
CA ALA A 192 20.71 19.90 -8.18
C ALA A 192 19.58 20.66 -8.86
N ALA A 193 18.41 20.71 -8.20
CA ALA A 193 17.23 21.28 -8.81
C ALA A 193 17.61 22.68 -9.30
N PRO A 194 17.40 23.03 -10.59
CA PRO A 194 17.65 24.38 -11.05
C PRO A 194 16.82 25.26 -10.13
N MET A 195 17.53 26.06 -9.34
CA MET A 195 16.97 26.98 -8.36
C MET A 195 15.96 27.80 -9.15
N LYS A 196 14.67 27.45 -9.03
CA LYS A 196 13.61 28.19 -9.71
C LYS A 196 13.76 29.59 -9.17
N GLU A 197 14.29 30.50 -9.99
CA GLU A 197 14.30 31.92 -9.72
C GLU A 197 12.90 32.24 -9.23
N ALA A 198 12.82 32.62 -7.96
CA ALA A 198 11.60 33.09 -7.34
C ALA A 198 11.15 34.26 -8.20
N THR A 199 10.24 34.01 -9.13
CA THR A 199 9.63 35.03 -9.94
C THR A 199 8.76 35.79 -8.96
N ALA A 200 9.33 36.87 -8.43
CA ALA A 200 8.62 37.91 -7.72
C ALA A 200 7.52 38.38 -8.67
N ILE A 201 6.30 37.89 -8.45
CA ILE A 201 5.10 38.57 -8.90
C ILE A 201 4.87 39.66 -7.85
N GLU A 202 5.77 40.64 -7.86
CA GLU A 202 5.46 42.00 -7.45
C GLU A 202 5.08 42.75 -8.72
N GLU A 203 4.10 43.63 -8.56
CA GLU A 203 3.61 44.65 -9.49
C GLU A 203 2.34 44.36 -10.30
N ARG A 204 1.41 45.29 -10.05
CA ARG A 204 0.25 45.73 -10.84
C ARG A 204 -1.07 44.99 -10.63
N ASN A 205 -1.86 45.53 -9.71
CA ASN A 205 -3.00 46.40 -10.02
C ASN A 205 -3.33 47.15 -8.71
N GLU A 206 -3.08 48.46 -8.59
CA GLU A 206 -3.88 49.55 -9.19
C GLU A 206 -5.39 49.33 -9.12
#